data_AF-A0A6G8BQL9-F1
#
_entry.id   AF-A0A6G8BQL9-F1
#
_cell.length_a   1.000
_cell.length_b   1.000
_cell.length_c   1.000
_cell.angle_alpha   90.00
_cell.angle_beta   90.00
_cell.angle_gamma   90.00
#
_symmetry.space_group_name_H-M   'P 1'
#
loop_
_entity.id
_entity.type
_entity.pdbx_description
1 polymer ?
#
loop_
_entity_poly.entity_id
_entity_poly.type
_entity_poly.pdbx_seq_one_letter_code
_entity_poly.pdbx_strand_id
1 'polypeptide(L)'
;MTAQTQPEAPGYAADGKTPLYSIIGVGILVSAVEFNRLYAEIEQLREHMQFVERWAVHHGTKPCVSAKEALGVIQHYPPIRSITDGYANGKRPDTFDPYARIAELEAERDEERESANEWRRLALQFDGHRMQALGHLRVMLKNPFDHCMAVTEFLEAPPLSGEEVLAQRLAQLRESKPQCEWTYNDDYFHWQTSCGHAHLFGDGGIHDNKYSHCPYCGGGIGEKKP
;
A
#
# COMPACT_ATOMS: atom_id res chain seq x y z
N MET A 1 6.18 32.63 -3.11
CA MET A 1 5.82 32.68 -4.54
C MET A 1 5.85 31.25 -5.07
N THR A 2 4.71 30.57 -5.03
CA THR A 2 4.55 29.21 -5.57
C THR A 2 4.27 29.33 -7.06
N ALA A 3 5.17 28.80 -7.90
CA ALA A 3 4.97 28.76 -9.34
C ALA A 3 3.84 27.75 -9.65
N GLN A 4 2.74 28.25 -10.22
CA GLN A 4 1.70 27.41 -10.80
C GLN A 4 2.24 26.83 -12.10
N THR A 5 2.51 25.53 -12.12
CA THR A 5 2.81 24.78 -13.33
C THR A 5 1.52 24.68 -14.14
N GLN A 6 1.49 25.27 -15.33
CA GLN A 6 0.37 25.08 -16.24
C GLN A 6 0.35 23.62 -16.73
N PRO A 7 -0.82 22.97 -16.81
CA PRO A 7 -0.92 21.63 -17.36
C PRO A 7 -0.53 21.65 -18.85
N GLU A 8 0.36 20.74 -19.23
CA GLU A 8 0.76 20.55 -20.63
C GLU A 8 -0.45 20.17 -21.48
N ALA A 9 -0.57 20.79 -22.66
CA ALA A 9 -1.64 20.48 -23.60
C ALA A 9 -1.53 19.01 -24.09
N PRO A 10 -2.65 18.26 -24.20
CA PRO A 10 -2.60 16.89 -24.67
C PRO A 10 -2.04 16.83 -26.09
N GLY A 11 -1.14 15.88 -26.34
CA GLY A 11 -0.64 15.60 -27.69
C GLY A 11 -1.76 15.10 -28.59
N TYR A 12 -1.75 15.47 -29.87
CA TYR A 12 -2.69 15.01 -30.89
C TYR A 12 -1.94 14.15 -31.93
N ALA A 13 -2.66 13.20 -32.54
CA ALA A 13 -2.15 12.42 -33.66
C ALA A 13 -1.93 13.31 -34.91
N ALA A 14 -1.30 12.74 -35.95
CA ALA A 14 -0.94 13.47 -37.18
C ALA A 14 -2.14 14.08 -37.93
N ASP A 15 -3.37 13.66 -37.63
CA ASP A 15 -4.61 14.22 -38.18
C ASP A 15 -5.08 15.51 -37.48
N GLY A 16 -4.43 15.90 -36.37
CA GLY A 16 -4.74 17.09 -35.58
C GLY A 16 -6.11 17.06 -34.90
N LYS A 17 -6.82 15.94 -34.93
CA LYS A 17 -8.19 15.79 -34.42
C LYS A 17 -8.33 14.69 -33.39
N THR A 18 -7.44 13.71 -33.44
CA THR A 18 -7.48 12.58 -32.51
C THR A 18 -6.52 12.83 -31.35
N PRO A 19 -7.01 13.05 -30.12
CA PRO A 19 -6.13 13.19 -28.95
C PRO A 19 -5.36 11.88 -28.70
N LEU A 20 -4.04 11.97 -28.58
CA LEU A 20 -3.19 10.89 -28.12
C LEU A 20 -3.33 10.78 -26.61
N TYR A 21 -4.32 10.01 -26.16
CA TYR A 21 -4.36 9.61 -24.75
C TYR A 21 -3.22 8.62 -24.49
N SER A 22 -2.14 9.14 -23.93
CA SER A 22 -1.11 8.34 -23.29
C SER A 22 -1.72 7.74 -22.01
N ILE A 23 -2.19 6.49 -22.10
CA ILE A 23 -2.55 5.68 -20.93
C ILE A 23 -1.25 5.42 -20.16
N ILE A 24 -0.89 6.34 -19.26
CA ILE A 24 0.14 6.08 -18.25
C ILE A 24 -0.59 5.51 -17.04
N GLY A 25 -0.39 4.20 -16.84
CA GLY A 25 -0.74 3.49 -15.61
C GLY A 25 -1.97 2.59 -15.79
N VAL A 26 -1.71 1.29 -15.74
CA VAL A 26 -2.70 0.19 -15.64
C VAL A 26 -3.33 -0.27 -16.97
N GLY A 27 -2.50 -0.85 -17.84
CA GLY A 27 -2.71 -2.22 -18.33
C GLY A 27 -3.90 -2.59 -19.23
N ILE A 28 -4.74 -1.67 -19.70
CA ILE A 28 -5.78 -1.99 -20.69
C ILE A 28 -5.47 -1.27 -22.00
N LEU A 29 -4.83 -1.98 -22.94
CA LEU A 29 -4.68 -1.53 -24.33
C LEU A 29 -6.02 -1.67 -25.06
N VAL A 30 -6.94 -0.73 -24.84
CA VAL A 30 -8.11 -0.59 -25.72
C VAL A 30 -7.61 -0.02 -27.04
N SER A 31 -7.90 -0.68 -28.16
CA SER A 31 -7.52 -0.14 -29.46
C SER A 31 -8.15 1.23 -29.68
N ALA A 32 -7.49 2.15 -30.38
CA ALA A 32 -8.07 3.46 -30.68
C ALA A 32 -9.45 3.37 -31.38
N VAL A 33 -9.65 2.31 -32.16
CA VAL A 33 -10.93 1.99 -32.82
C VAL A 33 -12.00 1.67 -31.79
N GLU A 34 -11.69 0.79 -30.82
CA GLU A 34 -12.62 0.40 -29.77
C GLU A 34 -12.90 1.55 -28.80
N PHE A 35 -11.91 2.38 -28.50
CA PHE A 35 -12.09 3.59 -27.72
C PHE A 35 -13.07 4.55 -28.39
N ASN A 36 -12.88 4.85 -29.68
CA ASN A 36 -13.78 5.73 -30.43
C ASN A 36 -15.20 5.17 -30.51
N ARG A 37 -15.34 3.84 -30.65
CA ARG A 37 -16.64 3.16 -30.62
C ARG A 37 -17.33 3.36 -29.27
N LEU A 38 -16.63 3.08 -28.17
CA LEU A 38 -17.15 3.25 -26.80
C LEU A 38 -17.48 4.72 -26.50
N TYR A 39 -16.65 5.65 -26.95
CA TYR A 39 -16.89 7.08 -26.78
C TYR A 39 -18.16 7.54 -27.51
N ALA A 40 -18.35 7.11 -28.77
CA ALA A 40 -19.56 7.40 -29.53
C ALA A 40 -20.81 6.79 -28.86
N GLU A 41 -20.71 5.57 -28.34
CA GLU A 41 -21.77 4.91 -27.59
C GLU A 41 -22.13 5.68 -26.31
N ILE A 42 -21.13 6.16 -25.56
CA ILE A 42 -21.33 7.00 -24.37
C ILE A 42 -22.04 8.32 -24.72
N GLU A 43 -21.64 8.98 -25.81
CA GLU A 43 -22.28 10.24 -26.22
C GLU A 43 -23.74 10.01 -26.64
N GLN A 44 -24.01 8.95 -27.38
CA GLN A 44 -25.37 8.55 -27.73
C GLN A 44 -26.23 8.27 -26.47
N LEU A 45 -25.70 7.55 -25.49
CA LEU A 45 -26.37 7.30 -24.21
C LEU A 45 -26.64 8.59 -23.43
N ARG A 46 -25.71 9.55 -23.48
CA ARG A 46 -25.88 10.87 -22.85
C ARG A 46 -27.04 11.63 -23.48
N GLU A 47 -27.14 11.65 -24.80
CA GLU A 47 -28.27 12.26 -25.51
C GLU A 47 -29.62 11.62 -25.12
N HIS A 48 -29.65 10.28 -25.03
CA HIS A 48 -30.83 9.54 -24.57
C HIS A 48 -31.23 9.90 -23.14
N MET A 49 -30.27 9.98 -22.21
CA MET A 49 -30.53 10.37 -20.82
C MET A 49 -31.06 11.80 -20.70
N GLN A 50 -30.46 12.74 -21.44
CA GLN A 50 -30.93 14.13 -21.45
C GLN A 50 -32.34 14.27 -22.04
N PHE A 51 -32.69 13.45 -23.04
CA PHE A 51 -34.06 13.41 -23.55
C PHE A 51 -35.04 12.98 -22.45
N VAL A 52 -34.75 11.89 -21.74
CA VAL A 52 -35.59 11.38 -20.65
C VAL A 52 -35.73 12.41 -19.54
N GLU A 53 -34.64 13.07 -19.15
CA GLU A 53 -34.64 14.14 -18.15
C GLU A 53 -35.51 15.33 -18.59
N ARG A 54 -35.27 15.89 -19.78
CA ARG A 54 -36.08 17.01 -20.31
C ARG A 54 -37.56 16.65 -20.41
N TRP A 55 -37.83 15.43 -20.87
CA TRP A 55 -39.19 14.91 -20.99
C TRP A 55 -39.86 14.80 -19.61
N ALA A 56 -39.18 14.21 -18.62
CA ALA A 56 -39.68 14.06 -17.26
C ALA A 56 -39.92 15.42 -16.58
N VAL A 57 -39.02 16.39 -16.75
CA VAL A 57 -39.18 17.75 -16.20
C VAL A 57 -40.36 18.48 -16.86
N HIS A 58 -40.48 18.40 -18.20
CA HIS A 58 -41.56 19.07 -18.94
C HIS A 58 -42.95 18.50 -18.61
N HIS A 59 -43.06 17.20 -18.37
CA HIS A 59 -44.35 16.56 -18.10
C HIS A 59 -44.68 16.45 -16.62
N GLY A 60 -43.69 16.32 -15.73
CA GLY A 60 -43.89 16.31 -14.27
C GLY A 60 -44.38 17.65 -13.71
N THR A 61 -44.21 18.74 -14.48
CA THR A 61 -44.74 20.07 -14.14
C THR A 61 -46.19 20.28 -14.62
N LYS A 62 -46.78 19.35 -15.38
CA LYS A 62 -48.16 19.45 -15.87
C LYS A 62 -49.12 18.76 -14.89
N PRO A 63 -50.20 19.44 -14.44
CA PRO A 63 -51.15 18.87 -13.49
C PRO A 63 -51.99 17.71 -14.06
N CYS A 64 -51.92 17.46 -15.37
CA CYS A 64 -52.71 16.46 -16.07
C CYS A 64 -51.99 15.14 -16.36
N VAL A 65 -50.71 14.99 -16.00
CA VAL A 65 -49.95 13.75 -16.24
C VAL A 65 -49.67 13.05 -14.93
N SER A 66 -50.25 11.87 -14.73
CA SER A 66 -49.93 11.02 -13.59
C SER A 66 -48.54 10.39 -13.72
N ALA A 67 -47.91 10.03 -12.60
CA ALA A 67 -46.63 9.31 -12.61
C ALA A 67 -46.69 8.00 -13.42
N LYS A 68 -47.86 7.33 -13.46
CA LYS A 68 -48.08 6.11 -14.23
C LYS A 68 -48.07 6.37 -15.74
N GLU A 69 -48.75 7.42 -16.20
CA GLU A 69 -48.72 7.83 -17.62
C GLU A 69 -47.32 8.27 -18.02
N ALA A 70 -46.61 8.95 -17.13
CA ALA A 70 -45.24 9.37 -17.37
C ALA A 70 -44.27 8.20 -17.54
N LEU A 71 -44.34 7.23 -16.63
CA LEU A 71 -43.57 5.99 -16.73
C LEU A 71 -43.91 5.21 -18.01
N GLY A 72 -45.19 5.19 -18.39
CA GLY A 72 -45.64 4.57 -19.63
C GLY A 72 -44.96 5.15 -20.87
N VAL A 73 -44.88 6.47 -21.02
CA VAL A 73 -44.21 7.10 -22.17
C VAL A 73 -42.71 6.81 -22.19
N ILE A 74 -42.06 6.88 -21.03
CA ILE A 74 -40.62 6.59 -20.90
C ILE A 74 -40.31 5.14 -21.28
N GLN A 75 -41.15 4.17 -20.88
CA GLN A 75 -41.00 2.75 -21.22
C GLN A 75 -41.15 2.46 -22.72
N HIS A 76 -41.80 3.34 -23.49
CA HIS A 76 -41.95 3.19 -24.94
C HIS A 76 -40.86 3.92 -25.73
N TYR A 77 -39.94 4.64 -25.08
CA TYR A 77 -38.80 5.28 -25.75
C TYR A 77 -37.88 4.20 -26.33
N PRO A 78 -37.58 4.16 -27.66
CA PRO A 78 -36.98 2.99 -28.29
C PRO A 78 -35.69 2.45 -27.64
N PRO A 79 -34.73 3.30 -27.19
CA PRO A 79 -33.55 2.84 -26.46
C PRO A 79 -33.87 2.20 -25.10
N ILE A 80 -34.82 2.76 -24.35
CA ILE A 80 -35.27 2.19 -23.08
C ILE A 80 -36.06 0.92 -23.33
N ARG A 81 -36.89 0.92 -24.37
CA ARG A 81 -37.69 -0.23 -24.78
C ARG A 81 -36.80 -1.41 -25.15
N SER A 82 -35.72 -1.19 -25.91
CA SER A 82 -34.76 -2.25 -26.24
C SER A 82 -34.07 -2.84 -25.00
N ILE A 83 -33.83 -2.01 -23.98
CA ILE A 83 -33.30 -2.48 -22.69
C ILE A 83 -34.37 -3.33 -21.99
N THR A 84 -35.61 -2.82 -21.88
CA THR A 84 -36.71 -3.49 -21.16
C THR A 84 -37.25 -4.74 -21.86
N ASP A 85 -37.18 -4.82 -23.19
CA ASP A 85 -37.56 -6.01 -23.96
C ASP A 85 -36.63 -7.19 -23.63
N GLY A 86 -35.39 -6.93 -23.17
CA GLY A 86 -34.50 -7.93 -22.60
C GLY A 86 -34.94 -8.48 -21.22
N TYR A 87 -35.88 -7.81 -20.54
CA TYR A 87 -36.46 -8.23 -19.26
C TYR A 87 -37.78 -8.99 -19.44
N ALA A 88 -38.02 -9.59 -20.61
CA ALA A 88 -39.29 -10.19 -21.04
C ALA A 88 -39.97 -11.17 -20.06
N ASN A 89 -39.31 -11.60 -18.98
CA ASN A 89 -39.87 -12.49 -17.96
C ASN A 89 -39.77 -11.93 -16.52
N GLY A 90 -39.61 -10.61 -16.35
CA GLY A 90 -39.37 -10.00 -15.04
C GLY A 90 -38.04 -10.39 -14.40
N LYS A 91 -37.18 -11.09 -15.13
CA LYS A 91 -35.82 -11.45 -14.71
C LYS A 91 -34.85 -10.40 -15.24
N ARG A 92 -34.09 -9.81 -14.32
CA ARG A 92 -32.94 -8.98 -14.65
C ARG A 92 -31.95 -9.84 -15.46
N PRO A 93 -31.44 -9.38 -16.61
CA PRO A 93 -30.35 -10.04 -17.30
C PRO A 93 -29.19 -10.27 -16.33
N ASP A 94 -28.47 -11.38 -16.51
CA ASP A 94 -27.26 -11.61 -15.74
C ASP A 94 -26.25 -10.53 -16.14
N THR A 95 -26.13 -9.50 -15.30
CA THR A 95 -25.22 -8.38 -15.51
C THR A 95 -23.93 -8.69 -14.79
N PHE A 96 -22.80 -8.42 -15.45
CA PHE A 96 -21.48 -8.40 -14.81
C PHE A 96 -21.56 -7.78 -13.42
N ASP A 97 -21.17 -8.55 -12.41
CA ASP A 97 -21.12 -8.08 -11.03
C ASP A 97 -19.77 -7.36 -10.81
N PRO A 98 -19.75 -6.02 -10.76
CA PRO A 98 -18.51 -5.28 -10.59
C PRO A 98 -17.84 -5.59 -9.24
N TYR A 99 -18.60 -5.96 -8.21
CA TYR A 99 -18.04 -6.26 -6.90
C TYR A 99 -17.35 -7.61 -6.86
N ALA A 100 -17.91 -8.61 -7.55
CA ALA A 100 -17.23 -9.89 -7.73
C ALA A 100 -15.89 -9.70 -8.44
N ARG A 101 -15.86 -8.88 -9.51
CA ARG A 101 -14.59 -8.58 -10.21
C ARG A 101 -13.60 -7.83 -9.34
N ILE A 102 -14.04 -6.86 -8.54
CA ILE A 102 -13.17 -6.15 -7.60
C ILE A 102 -12.57 -7.13 -6.60
N ALA A 103 -13.38 -8.03 -6.03
CA ALA A 103 -12.91 -9.04 -5.08
C ALA A 103 -11.87 -9.99 -5.70
N GLU A 104 -12.07 -10.43 -6.95
CA GLU A 104 -11.08 -11.22 -7.70
C GLU A 104 -9.76 -10.45 -7.87
N LEU A 105 -9.82 -9.20 -8.31
CA LEU A 105 -8.64 -8.36 -8.51
C LEU A 105 -7.90 -8.07 -7.20
N GLU A 106 -8.62 -7.91 -6.10
CA GLU A 106 -8.02 -7.75 -4.78
C GLU A 106 -7.31 -9.03 -4.31
N ALA A 107 -7.89 -10.20 -4.58
CA ALA A 107 -7.28 -11.49 -4.29
C ALA A 107 -5.99 -11.70 -5.11
N GLU A 108 -6.04 -11.45 -6.42
CA GLU A 108 -4.86 -11.52 -7.31
C GLU A 108 -3.73 -10.59 -6.81
N ARG A 109 -4.08 -9.35 -6.44
CA ARG A 109 -3.11 -8.39 -5.90
C ARG A 109 -2.50 -8.85 -4.57
N ASP A 110 -3.28 -9.48 -3.71
CA ASP A 110 -2.78 -9.96 -2.43
C ASP A 110 -1.85 -11.18 -2.60
N GLU A 111 -2.15 -12.09 -3.53
CA GLU A 111 -1.24 -13.18 -3.92
C GLU A 111 0.10 -12.67 -4.48
N GLU A 112 0.07 -11.62 -5.31
CA GLU A 112 1.28 -10.96 -5.81
C GLU A 112 2.12 -10.35 -4.67
N ARG A 113 1.45 -9.71 -3.69
CA ARG A 113 2.10 -9.13 -2.51
C ARG A 113 2.74 -10.20 -1.63
N GLU A 114 2.07 -11.33 -1.42
CA GLU A 114 2.61 -12.46 -0.68
C GLU A 114 3.85 -13.04 -1.36
N SER A 115 3.78 -13.25 -2.68
CA SER A 115 4.90 -13.71 -3.49
C SER A 115 6.10 -12.74 -3.40
N ALA A 116 5.85 -11.43 -3.52
CA ALA A 116 6.90 -10.42 -3.39
C ALA A 116 7.55 -10.40 -2.00
N ASN A 117 6.76 -10.63 -0.95
CA ASN A 117 7.26 -10.74 0.42
C ASN A 117 8.13 -11.98 0.61
N GLU A 118 7.75 -13.11 0.00
CA GLU A 118 8.56 -14.33 0.02
C GLU A 118 9.93 -14.12 -0.64
N TRP A 119 9.96 -13.50 -1.82
CA TRP A 119 11.21 -13.15 -2.50
C TRP A 119 12.09 -12.23 -1.66
N ARG A 120 11.49 -11.23 -0.99
CA ARG A 120 12.22 -10.34 -0.09
C ARG A 120 12.81 -11.09 1.10
N ARG A 121 12.05 -12.03 1.68
CA ARG A 121 12.51 -12.89 2.79
C ARG A 121 13.70 -13.75 2.37
N LEU A 122 13.60 -14.41 1.22
CA LEU A 122 14.69 -15.21 0.65
C LEU A 122 15.93 -14.36 0.33
N ALA A 123 15.75 -13.19 -0.28
CA ALA A 123 16.86 -12.30 -0.60
C ALA A 123 17.65 -11.88 0.65
N LEU A 124 16.96 -11.55 1.75
CA LEU A 124 17.60 -11.21 3.02
C LEU A 124 18.32 -12.40 3.64
N GLN A 125 17.76 -13.61 3.51
CA GLN A 125 18.40 -14.85 3.98
C GLN A 125 19.73 -15.09 3.27
N PHE A 126 19.74 -15.00 1.94
CA PHE A 126 20.95 -15.22 1.15
C PHE A 126 21.96 -14.08 1.28
N ASP A 127 21.53 -12.84 1.48
CA ASP A 127 22.46 -11.71 1.70
C ASP A 127 23.25 -11.88 3.01
N GLY A 128 22.59 -12.33 4.09
CA GLY A 128 23.27 -12.62 5.35
C GLY A 128 24.36 -13.69 5.21
N HIS A 129 24.03 -14.82 4.57
CA HIS A 129 24.98 -15.90 4.34
C HIS A 129 26.13 -15.47 3.40
N ARG A 130 25.83 -14.70 2.35
CA ARG A 130 26.84 -14.10 1.46
C ARG A 130 27.81 -13.19 2.20
N MET A 131 27.30 -12.33 3.08
CA MET A 131 28.12 -11.41 3.86
C MET A 131 29.02 -12.15 4.86
N GLN A 132 28.53 -13.24 5.47
CA GLN A 132 29.34 -14.12 6.32
C GLN A 132 30.45 -14.80 5.52
N ALA A 133 30.14 -15.38 4.35
CA ALA A 133 31.13 -16.01 3.48
C ALA A 133 32.27 -15.04 3.11
N LEU A 134 31.94 -13.80 2.75
CA LEU A 134 32.94 -12.75 2.48
C LEU A 134 33.77 -12.42 3.73
N GLY A 135 33.18 -12.47 4.92
CA GLY A 135 33.89 -12.35 6.20
C GLY A 135 34.92 -13.46 6.39
N HIS A 136 34.51 -14.73 6.20
CA HIS A 136 35.40 -15.89 6.27
C HIS A 136 36.58 -15.76 5.29
N LEU A 137 36.32 -15.39 4.03
CA LEU A 137 37.36 -15.19 3.02
C LEU A 137 38.37 -14.12 3.44
N ARG A 138 37.91 -13.00 4.01
CA ARG A 138 38.80 -11.94 4.52
C ARG A 138 39.70 -12.40 5.65
N VAL A 139 39.21 -13.27 6.54
CA VAL A 139 40.01 -13.82 7.64
C VAL A 139 41.01 -14.86 7.13
N MET A 140 40.59 -15.73 6.20
CA MET A 140 41.49 -16.70 5.57
C MET A 140 42.67 -16.05 4.85
N LEU A 141 42.47 -14.88 4.23
CA LEU A 141 43.56 -14.13 3.60
C LEU A 141 44.64 -13.68 4.60
N LYS A 142 44.28 -13.52 5.88
CA LYS A 142 45.22 -13.14 6.94
C LYS A 142 45.85 -14.36 7.60
N ASN A 143 45.05 -15.38 7.90
CA ASN A 143 45.49 -16.59 8.57
C ASN A 143 44.58 -17.79 8.21
N PRO A 144 44.94 -18.56 7.17
CA PRO A 144 44.07 -19.62 6.66
C PRO A 144 44.05 -20.86 7.55
N PHE A 145 45.15 -21.17 8.24
CA PHE A 145 45.26 -22.37 9.06
C PHE A 145 44.41 -22.29 10.33
N ASP A 146 44.38 -21.12 10.98
CA ASP A 146 43.60 -20.95 12.21
C ASP A 146 42.09 -20.81 11.93
N HIS A 147 41.71 -20.42 10.70
CA HIS A 147 40.31 -20.18 10.34
C HIS A 147 39.65 -21.35 9.59
N CYS A 148 40.40 -22.39 9.21
CA CYS A 148 39.89 -23.47 8.37
C CYS A 148 38.71 -24.21 9.01
N MET A 149 38.76 -24.46 10.33
CA MET A 149 37.68 -25.13 11.06
C MET A 149 36.38 -24.33 11.02
N ALA A 150 36.44 -23.01 11.22
CA ALA A 150 35.26 -22.14 11.17
C ALA A 150 34.65 -22.06 9.77
N VAL A 151 35.47 -22.15 8.71
CA VAL A 151 34.98 -22.21 7.34
C VAL A 151 34.30 -23.53 7.03
N THR A 152 34.88 -24.65 7.48
CA THR A 152 34.25 -25.97 7.33
C THR A 152 32.89 -25.99 8.03
N GLU A 153 32.81 -25.51 9.27
CA GLU A 153 31.54 -25.41 10.01
C GLU A 153 30.52 -24.53 9.26
N PHE A 154 30.95 -23.38 8.74
CA PHE A 154 30.09 -22.50 7.95
C PHE A 154 29.57 -23.17 6.65
N LEU A 155 30.41 -23.94 5.96
CA LEU A 155 30.04 -24.64 4.72
C LEU A 155 29.10 -25.84 4.97
N GLU A 156 29.22 -26.48 6.12
CA GLU A 156 28.36 -27.60 6.53
C GLU A 156 27.03 -27.12 7.11
N ALA A 157 26.98 -25.91 7.68
CA ALA A 157 25.76 -25.33 8.23
C ALA A 157 24.78 -24.90 7.12
N PRO A 158 23.47 -25.24 7.23
CA PRO A 158 22.47 -24.67 6.34
C PRO A 158 22.34 -23.16 6.56
N PRO A 159 21.95 -22.38 5.53
CA PRO A 159 21.73 -20.95 5.71
C PRO A 159 20.61 -20.74 6.73
N LEU A 160 20.92 -20.02 7.81
CA LEU A 160 19.96 -19.63 8.83
C LEU A 160 18.72 -18.99 8.19
N SER A 161 17.54 -19.28 8.70
CA SER A 161 16.32 -18.61 8.25
C SER A 161 16.37 -17.11 8.57
N GLY A 162 15.63 -16.31 7.80
CA GLY A 162 15.53 -14.87 8.09
C GLY A 162 15.02 -14.57 9.51
N GLU A 163 14.16 -15.43 10.07
CA GLU A 163 13.63 -15.31 11.42
C GLU A 163 14.71 -15.57 12.48
N GLU A 164 15.54 -16.60 12.30
CA GLU A 164 16.67 -16.89 13.20
C GLU A 164 17.71 -15.77 13.16
N VAL A 165 18.04 -15.25 11.98
CA VAL A 165 18.95 -14.10 11.84
C VAL A 165 18.41 -12.89 12.58
N LEU A 166 17.10 -12.60 12.45
CA LEU A 166 16.46 -11.51 13.17
C LEU A 166 16.49 -11.73 14.68
N ALA A 167 16.17 -12.94 15.15
CA ALA A 167 16.20 -13.30 16.57
C ALA A 167 17.61 -13.16 17.16
N GLN A 168 18.64 -13.65 16.45
CA GLN A 168 20.04 -13.50 16.86
C GLN A 168 20.46 -12.03 16.92
N ARG A 169 20.11 -11.20 15.93
CA ARG A 169 20.40 -9.76 15.95
C ARG A 169 19.69 -9.04 17.09
N LEU A 170 18.43 -9.39 17.37
CA LEU A 170 17.70 -8.84 18.51
C LEU A 170 18.32 -9.26 19.84
N ALA A 171 18.76 -10.51 19.97
CA ALA A 171 19.49 -11.00 21.14
C ALA A 171 20.81 -10.25 21.32
N GLN A 172 21.62 -10.14 20.26
CA GLN A 172 22.86 -9.36 20.27
C GLN A 172 22.62 -7.91 20.65
N LEU A 173 21.57 -7.26 20.12
CA LEU A 173 21.22 -5.88 20.49
C LEU A 173 20.76 -5.76 21.95
N ARG A 174 20.16 -6.80 22.52
CA ARG A 174 19.81 -6.84 23.95
C ARG A 174 21.05 -6.99 24.82
N GLU A 175 22.00 -7.83 24.39
CA GLU A 175 23.26 -8.07 25.11
C GLU A 175 24.24 -6.90 24.96
N SER A 176 24.25 -6.21 23.82
CA SER A 176 25.23 -5.19 23.49
C SER A 176 24.88 -3.79 23.96
N LYS A 177 23.65 -3.56 24.47
CA LYS A 177 23.29 -2.23 24.97
C LYS A 177 23.77 -2.09 26.41
N PRO A 178 24.72 -1.19 26.68
CA PRO A 178 25.17 -0.95 28.04
C PRO A 178 23.99 -0.51 28.90
N GLN A 179 24.04 -0.84 30.19
CA GLN A 179 23.10 -0.27 31.15
C GLN A 179 23.20 1.26 31.08
N CYS A 180 22.06 1.92 30.93
CA CYS A 180 21.96 3.35 31.02
C CYS A 180 21.81 3.71 32.49
N GLU A 181 22.89 4.22 33.09
CA GLU A 181 22.83 4.75 34.45
C GLU A 181 21.93 5.99 34.48
N TRP A 182 20.99 6.02 35.42
CA TRP A 182 20.12 7.15 35.72
C TRP A 182 20.44 7.66 37.12
N THR A 183 20.68 8.96 37.22
CA THR A 183 20.99 9.64 38.46
C THR A 183 19.99 10.76 38.67
N TYR A 184 19.32 10.78 39.81
CA TYR A 184 18.40 11.87 40.14
C TYR A 184 19.19 13.13 40.51
N ASN A 185 18.80 14.26 39.92
CA ASN A 185 19.39 15.57 40.20
C ASN A 185 18.39 16.39 41.03
N ASP A 186 18.69 16.54 42.33
CA ASP A 186 17.84 17.27 43.28
C ASP A 186 17.72 18.76 42.96
N ASP A 187 18.77 19.39 42.42
CA ASP A 187 18.80 20.84 42.15
C ASP A 187 17.83 21.23 41.03
N TYR A 188 17.61 20.32 40.07
CA TYR A 188 16.82 20.56 38.86
C TYR A 188 15.62 19.60 38.73
N PHE A 189 15.32 18.81 39.76
CA PHE A 189 14.17 17.90 39.86
C PHE A 189 13.96 17.00 38.63
N HIS A 190 15.04 16.46 38.06
CA HIS A 190 14.96 15.54 36.91
C HIS A 190 15.98 14.41 37.02
N TRP A 191 15.75 13.35 36.25
CA TRP A 191 16.69 12.25 36.11
C TRP A 191 17.67 12.55 34.97
N GLN A 192 18.96 12.56 35.27
CA GLN A 192 20.01 12.65 34.26
C GLN A 192 20.42 11.24 33.84
N THR A 193 20.36 10.96 32.54
CA THR A 193 20.79 9.69 31.97
C THR A 193 22.25 9.74 31.55
N SER A 194 22.97 8.63 31.68
CA SER A 194 24.34 8.45 31.16
C SER A 194 24.44 8.61 29.64
N CYS A 195 23.33 8.44 28.92
CA CYS A 195 23.26 8.74 27.49
C CYS A 195 23.03 10.24 27.18
N GLY A 196 23.15 11.12 28.18
CA GLY A 196 23.21 12.57 28.00
C GLY A 196 21.85 13.30 27.95
N HIS A 197 20.75 12.61 28.26
CA HIS A 197 19.40 13.19 28.23
C HIS A 197 18.85 13.39 29.65
N ALA A 198 18.10 14.47 29.84
CA ALA A 198 17.31 14.70 31.04
C ALA A 198 15.88 14.15 30.86
N HIS A 199 15.35 13.49 31.89
CA HIS A 199 14.00 12.92 31.91
C HIS A 199 13.24 13.39 33.14
N LEU A 200 12.02 13.86 32.95
CA LEU A 200 11.15 14.36 34.02
C LEU A 200 9.87 13.55 34.03
N PHE A 201 9.55 12.97 35.19
CA PHE A 201 8.29 12.26 35.40
C PHE A 201 7.24 13.25 35.90
N GLY A 202 6.01 13.14 35.40
CA GLY A 202 4.90 13.97 35.88
C GLY A 202 4.45 13.58 37.29
N ASP A 203 4.60 12.31 37.66
CA ASP A 203 4.38 11.77 39.00
C ASP A 203 5.27 10.52 39.20
N GLY A 204 5.76 10.31 40.42
CA GLY A 204 6.63 9.19 40.79
C GLY A 204 8.05 9.19 40.17
N GLY A 205 8.75 8.05 40.32
CA GLY A 205 10.07 7.79 39.76
C GLY A 205 10.10 6.72 38.66
N ILE A 206 11.29 6.21 38.37
CA ILE A 206 11.54 5.17 37.36
C ILE A 206 10.67 3.92 37.61
N HIS A 207 10.63 3.44 38.86
CA HIS A 207 9.85 2.25 39.26
C HIS A 207 8.35 2.47 39.20
N ASP A 208 7.85 3.64 39.63
CA ASP A 208 6.41 3.96 39.63
C ASP A 208 5.84 3.99 38.21
N ASN A 209 6.66 4.45 37.26
CA ASN A 209 6.31 4.53 35.85
C ASN A 209 6.66 3.24 35.05
N LYS A 210 7.16 2.19 35.73
CA LYS A 210 7.49 0.87 35.14
C LYS A 210 8.50 0.93 34.00
N TYR A 211 9.44 1.88 34.07
CA TYR A 211 10.51 1.96 33.07
C TYR A 211 11.51 0.83 33.30
N SER A 212 11.73 0.01 32.27
CA SER A 212 12.76 -1.04 32.26
C SER A 212 13.94 -0.70 31.34
N HIS A 213 13.73 0.21 30.39
CA HIS A 213 14.70 0.62 29.38
C HIS A 213 14.65 2.14 29.21
N CYS A 214 15.80 2.75 28.98
CA CYS A 214 15.92 4.17 28.69
C CYS A 214 15.22 4.51 27.36
N PRO A 215 14.27 5.46 27.29
CA PRO A 215 13.54 5.75 26.05
C PRO A 215 14.43 6.43 24.99
N TYR A 216 15.62 6.92 25.38
CA TYR A 216 16.54 7.62 24.51
C TYR A 216 17.52 6.67 23.79
N CYS A 217 18.21 5.80 24.54
CA CYS A 217 19.19 4.87 23.96
C CYS A 217 18.68 3.42 23.86
N GLY A 218 17.59 3.10 24.56
CA GLY A 218 17.03 1.75 24.68
C GLY A 218 17.89 0.78 25.50
N GLY A 219 18.91 1.25 26.22
CA GLY A 219 19.67 0.42 27.17
C GLY A 219 18.86 0.17 28.44
N GLY A 220 19.10 -0.97 29.10
CA GLY A 220 18.45 -1.28 30.38
C GLY A 220 18.77 -0.23 31.44
N ILE A 221 17.82 0.13 32.30
CA ILE A 221 18.04 1.20 33.29
C ILE A 221 18.80 0.65 34.49
N GLY A 222 19.91 1.29 34.85
CA GLY A 222 20.62 1.10 36.12
C GLY A 222 20.45 2.32 37.00
N GLU A 223 19.92 2.18 38.21
CA GLU A 223 19.84 3.30 39.15
C GLU A 223 21.14 3.44 39.92
N LYS A 224 21.75 4.62 39.84
CA LYS A 224 22.87 4.95 40.71
C LYS A 224 22.32 5.63 41.95
N LYS A 225 22.37 4.93 43.09
CA LYS A 225 22.10 5.57 44.38
C LYS A 225 23.14 6.67 44.60
N PRO A 226 22.72 7.89 44.96
CA PRO A 226 23.64 8.99 45.28
C PRO A 226 24.55 8.65 46.45
#